data_AF-A0A9E3XIF1-F1
#
_entry.id   AF-A0A9E3XIF1-F1
#
_cell.length_a   1.000
_cell.length_b   1.000
_cell.length_c   1.000
_cell.angle_alpha   90.00
_cell.angle_beta   90.00
_cell.angle_gamma   90.00
#
_symmetry.space_group_name_H-M   'P 1'
#
loop_
_entity.id
_entity.type
_entity.pdbx_description
1 polymer ?
#
loop_
_entity_poly.entity_id
_entity_poly.type
_entity_poly.pdbx_seq_one_letter_code
_entity_poly.pdbx_strand_id
1 'polypeptide(L)'
;APGMFKNLTEQEELRLEALRSVVRKGSDREALAALEKVLKGDDSPALRYEAVRQLEHFTDEEAAIKLLGDAAKNDSHVKVRKKAIQVLGRSGDPRAVEILEEVIREN
;
A
#
# COMPACT_ATOMS: atom_id res chain seq x y z
N ALA A 1 20.27 -24.56 -4.30
CA ALA A 1 21.00 -24.19 -3.07
C ALA A 1 20.04 -23.52 -2.09
N PRO A 2 19.88 -24.04 -0.86
CA PRO A 2 18.90 -23.53 0.11
C PRO A 2 19.16 -22.10 0.62
N GLY A 3 20.41 -21.63 0.54
CA GLY A 3 20.81 -20.32 1.09
C GLY A 3 20.30 -19.09 0.33
N MET A 4 20.02 -19.23 -0.97
CA MET A 4 19.58 -18.10 -1.80
C MET A 4 18.15 -17.67 -1.47
N PHE A 5 17.27 -18.61 -1.13
CA PHE A 5 15.89 -18.33 -0.73
C PHE A 5 15.80 -17.69 0.66
N LYS A 6 16.63 -18.12 1.61
CA LYS A 6 16.69 -17.56 2.96
C LYS A 6 17.14 -16.08 2.98
N ASN A 7 18.07 -15.73 2.10
CA ASN A 7 18.60 -14.37 2.00
C ASN A 7 17.56 -13.39 1.41
N LEU A 8 16.77 -13.84 0.43
CA LEU A 8 15.69 -13.03 -0.16
C LEU A 8 14.58 -12.73 0.87
N THR A 9 14.24 -13.69 1.73
CA THR A 9 13.23 -13.48 2.79
C THR A 9 13.75 -12.55 3.89
N GLU A 10 15.01 -12.66 4.31
CA GLU A 10 15.61 -11.76 5.31
C GLU A 10 15.69 -10.32 4.78
N GLN A 11 16.02 -10.13 3.50
CA GLN A 11 16.06 -8.80 2.89
C GLN A 11 14.67 -8.18 2.76
N GLU A 12 13.64 -8.97 2.46
CA GLU A 12 12.25 -8.50 2.46
C GLU A 12 11.79 -8.08 3.87
N GLU A 13 12.07 -8.89 4.90
CA GLU A 13 11.76 -8.56 6.29
C GLU A 13 12.45 -7.27 6.75
N LEU A 14 13.73 -7.09 6.41
CA LEU A 14 14.45 -5.86 6.73
C LEU A 14 13.81 -4.64 6.07
N ARG A 15 13.40 -4.76 4.80
CA ARG A 15 12.70 -3.68 4.09
C ARG A 15 11.33 -3.39 4.68
N LEU A 16 10.59 -4.41 5.12
CA LEU A 16 9.32 -4.24 5.84
C LEU A 16 9.50 -3.45 7.13
N GLU A 17 10.51 -3.80 7.95
CA GLU A 17 10.74 -3.06 9.20
C GLU A 17 11.24 -1.64 8.92
N ALA A 18 12.07 -1.44 7.90
CA ALA A 18 12.48 -0.10 7.49
C ALA A 18 11.27 0.77 7.11
N LEU A 19 10.36 0.26 6.27
CA LEU A 19 9.14 0.95 5.89
C LEU A 19 8.29 1.29 7.12
N ARG A 20 8.04 0.31 8.00
CA ARG A 20 7.27 0.51 9.24
C ARG A 20 7.91 1.53 10.16
N SER A 21 9.24 1.52 10.27
CA SER A 21 9.97 2.48 11.09
C SER A 21 9.87 3.90 10.53
N VAL A 22 9.92 4.08 9.21
CA VAL A 22 9.72 5.39 8.57
C VAL A 22 8.31 5.90 8.83
N VAL A 23 7.28 5.06 8.61
CA VAL A 23 5.88 5.46 8.87
C VAL A 23 5.64 5.80 10.34
N ARG A 24 6.21 5.02 11.27
CA ARG A 24 5.99 5.19 12.72
C ARG A 24 6.72 6.41 13.31
N LYS A 25 7.87 6.79 12.75
CA LYS A 25 8.77 7.79 13.35
C LYS A 25 8.91 9.07 12.54
N GLY A 26 8.62 9.02 11.24
CA GLY A 26 8.68 10.18 10.35
C GLY A 26 7.46 11.07 10.50
N SER A 27 7.54 12.24 9.86
CA SER A 27 6.36 13.09 9.62
C SER A 27 5.39 12.44 8.63
N ASP A 28 4.12 12.86 8.64
CA ASP A 28 3.10 12.33 7.72
C ASP A 28 3.52 12.49 6.25
N ARG A 29 4.19 13.61 5.92
CA ARG A 29 4.75 13.85 4.59
C ARG A 29 5.81 12.81 4.22
N GLU A 30 6.72 12.49 5.13
CA GLU A 30 7.77 11.49 4.89
C GLU A 30 7.19 10.08 4.82
N ALA A 31 6.22 9.77 5.68
CA ALA A 31 5.50 8.51 5.68
C ALA A 31 4.77 8.29 4.34
N LEU A 32 3.96 9.26 3.91
CA LEU A 32 3.23 9.19 2.64
C LEU A 32 4.18 9.08 1.43
N ALA A 33 5.29 9.83 1.42
CA ALA A 33 6.28 9.73 0.36
C ALA A 33 6.95 8.34 0.29
N ALA A 34 7.26 7.74 1.45
CA ALA A 34 7.81 6.39 1.51
C ALA A 34 6.80 5.33 1.04
N LEU A 35 5.53 5.47 1.44
CA LEU A 35 4.45 4.57 1.03
C LEU A 35 4.18 4.64 -0.48
N GLU A 36 4.13 5.86 -1.04
CA GLU A 36 4.02 6.07 -2.49
C GLU A 36 5.16 5.40 -3.25
N LYS A 37 6.40 5.59 -2.78
CA LYS A 37 7.58 4.99 -3.41
C LYS A 37 7.51 3.47 -3.44
N VAL A 38 7.06 2.83 -2.36
CA VAL A 38 6.90 1.37 -2.30
C VAL A 38 5.80 0.90 -3.24
N LEU A 39 4.64 1.55 -3.24
CA LEU A 39 3.51 1.16 -4.10
C LEU A 39 3.86 1.24 -5.59
N LYS A 40 4.61 2.26 -6.01
CA LYS A 40 4.92 2.48 -7.43
C LYS A 40 6.13 1.71 -7.95
N GLY A 41 7.03 1.27 -7.06
CA GLY A 41 8.36 0.84 -7.47
C GLY A 41 8.92 -0.43 -6.85
N ASP A 42 8.27 -1.04 -5.84
CA ASP A 42 8.76 -2.29 -5.26
C ASP A 42 8.06 -3.51 -5.88
N ASP A 43 8.85 -4.48 -6.34
CA ASP A 43 8.34 -5.72 -6.94
C ASP A 43 7.70 -6.65 -5.90
N SER A 44 8.02 -6.51 -4.61
CA SER A 44 7.48 -7.36 -3.56
C SER A 44 6.01 -7.04 -3.28
N PRO A 45 5.08 -7.97 -3.55
CA PRO A 45 3.68 -7.77 -3.20
C PRO A 45 3.46 -7.71 -1.68
N ALA A 46 4.37 -8.28 -0.87
CA ALA A 46 4.31 -8.20 0.58
C ALA A 46 4.59 -6.77 1.07
N LEU A 47 5.61 -6.11 0.50
CA LEU A 47 5.90 -4.71 0.79
C LEU A 47 4.77 -3.78 0.34
N ARG A 48 4.26 -3.96 -0.88
CA ARG A 48 3.13 -3.15 -1.38
C ARG A 48 1.87 -3.36 -0.55
N TYR A 49 1.58 -4.61 -0.16
CA TYR A 49 0.48 -4.91 0.76
C TYR A 49 0.65 -4.20 2.11
N GLU A 50 1.86 -4.23 2.68
CA GLU A 50 2.17 -3.51 3.91
C GLU A 50 1.97 -2.01 3.72
N ALA A 51 2.40 -1.43 2.60
CA ALA A 51 2.20 -0.02 2.31
C ALA A 51 0.71 0.36 2.28
N VAL A 52 -0.13 -0.42 1.58
CA VAL A 52 -1.58 -0.23 1.60
C VAL A 52 -2.15 -0.33 3.03
N ARG A 53 -1.65 -1.27 3.84
CA ARG A 53 -2.09 -1.41 5.23
C ARG A 53 -1.75 -0.18 6.07
N GLN A 54 -0.56 0.41 5.88
CA GLN A 54 -0.14 1.61 6.60
C GLN A 54 -0.94 2.85 6.16
N LEU A 55 -1.39 2.92 4.91
CA LEU A 55 -2.28 4.00 4.42
C LEU A 55 -3.63 4.07 5.15
N GLU A 56 -4.04 3.02 5.87
CA GLU A 56 -5.25 3.02 6.72
C GLU A 56 -5.18 4.09 7.83
N HIS A 57 -3.98 4.54 8.20
CA HIS A 57 -3.78 5.61 9.19
C HIS A 57 -3.83 7.03 8.62
N PHE A 58 -3.93 7.18 7.30
CA PHE A 58 -3.86 8.46 6.60
C PHE A 58 -5.10 8.72 5.74
N THR A 59 -6.22 8.03 5.99
CA THR A 59 -7.37 8.07 5.07
C THR A 59 -8.11 9.41 5.03
N ASP A 60 -7.80 10.33 5.94
CA ASP A 60 -8.20 11.74 5.90
C ASP A 60 -7.36 12.57 4.91
N GLU A 61 -6.18 12.09 4.54
CA GLU A 61 -5.31 12.71 3.55
C GLU A 61 -5.72 12.36 2.12
N GLU A 62 -5.91 13.39 1.28
CA GLU A 62 -6.24 13.20 -0.14
C GLU A 62 -5.21 12.35 -0.87
N ALA A 63 -3.93 12.53 -0.52
CA ALA A 63 -2.83 11.76 -1.11
C ALA A 63 -2.99 10.26 -0.84
N ALA A 64 -3.41 9.88 0.37
CA ALA A 64 -3.63 8.47 0.71
C ALA A 64 -4.80 7.88 -0.07
N ILE A 65 -5.92 8.60 -0.19
CA ILE A 65 -7.08 8.15 -0.97
C ILE A 65 -6.70 7.93 -2.45
N LYS A 66 -5.90 8.83 -3.02
CA LYS A 66 -5.38 8.67 -4.39
C LYS A 66 -4.50 7.44 -4.55
N LEU A 67 -3.56 7.22 -3.62
CA LEU A 67 -2.68 6.04 -3.64
C LEU A 67 -3.46 4.73 -3.48
N LEU A 68 -4.45 4.72 -2.60
CA LEU A 68 -5.34 3.57 -2.40
C LEU A 68 -6.16 3.27 -3.66
N GLY A 69 -6.66 4.30 -4.35
CA GLY A 69 -7.41 4.12 -5.60
C GLY A 69 -6.54 3.54 -6.72
N ASP A 70 -5.31 4.04 -6.88
CA ASP A 70 -4.36 3.48 -7.84
C ASP A 70 -4.03 2.02 -7.53
N ALA A 71 -3.73 1.70 -6.26
CA ALA A 71 -3.47 0.32 -5.84
C ALA A 71 -4.69 -0.61 -6.03
N ALA A 72 -5.91 -0.12 -5.82
CA ALA A 72 -7.13 -0.90 -5.99
C ALA A 72 -7.38 -1.28 -7.47
N LYS A 73 -7.07 -0.37 -8.40
CA LYS A 73 -7.29 -0.55 -9.84
C LYS A 73 -6.14 -1.29 -10.51
N ASN A 74 -4.91 -0.89 -10.19
CA ASN A 74 -3.75 -1.15 -11.06
C ASN A 74 -2.72 -2.10 -10.46
N ASP A 75 -2.77 -2.43 -9.16
CA ASP A 75 -1.75 -3.34 -8.60
C ASP A 75 -1.84 -4.73 -9.24
N SER A 76 -0.69 -5.24 -9.69
CA SER A 76 -0.59 -6.54 -10.35
C SER A 76 -1.02 -7.71 -9.45
N HIS A 77 -0.92 -7.56 -8.13
CA HIS A 77 -1.17 -8.62 -7.18
C HIS A 77 -2.55 -8.49 -6.51
N VAL A 78 -3.41 -9.50 -6.70
CA VAL A 78 -4.81 -9.49 -6.24
C VAL A 78 -4.99 -9.21 -4.75
N LYS A 79 -4.07 -9.69 -3.90
CA LYS A 79 -4.14 -9.42 -2.45
C LYS A 79 -3.92 -7.94 -2.11
N VAL A 80 -3.10 -7.23 -2.88
CA VAL A 80 -2.87 -5.79 -2.70
C VAL A 80 -4.11 -5.01 -3.12
N ARG A 81 -4.66 -5.31 -4.32
CA ARG A 81 -5.93 -4.72 -4.79
C ARG A 81 -7.05 -4.89 -3.76
N LYS A 82 -7.24 -6.13 -3.27
CA LYS A 82 -8.27 -6.44 -2.26
C LYS A 82 -8.07 -5.65 -0.96
N LYS A 83 -6.83 -5.51 -0.47
CA LYS A 83 -6.57 -4.72 0.73
C LYS A 83 -6.82 -3.24 0.49
N ALA A 84 -6.50 -2.72 -0.69
CA ALA A 84 -6.76 -1.31 -1.03
C ALA A 84 -8.27 -1.01 -1.06
N ILE A 85 -9.06 -1.89 -1.71
CA ILE A 85 -10.53 -1.83 -1.69
C ILE A 85 -11.08 -1.86 -0.26
N GLN A 86 -10.53 -2.73 0.61
CA GLN A 86 -10.96 -2.81 2.01
C GLN A 86 -10.66 -1.53 2.79
N VAL A 87 -9.51 -0.90 2.57
CA VAL A 87 -9.13 0.35 3.25
C VAL A 87 -10.01 1.50 2.72
N LEU A 88 -10.22 1.60 1.41
CA LEU A 88 -11.15 2.57 0.81
C LEU A 88 -12.57 2.43 1.39
N GLY A 89 -13.08 1.20 1.54
CA GLY A 89 -14.40 0.99 2.13
C GLY A 89 -14.51 1.37 3.60
N ARG A 90 -13.37 1.44 4.33
CA ARG A 90 -13.32 1.82 5.75
C ARG A 90 -13.03 3.30 5.98
N SER A 91 -12.51 4.02 4.98
CA SER A 91 -12.14 5.44 5.14
C SER A 91 -13.33 6.32 5.48
N GLY A 92 -14.53 5.97 4.99
CA GLY A 92 -15.70 6.85 5.05
C GLY A 92 -15.55 8.10 4.18
N ASP A 93 -14.48 8.21 3.39
CA ASP A 93 -14.23 9.34 2.50
C ASP A 93 -15.16 9.25 1.28
N PRO A 94 -15.96 10.28 0.96
CA PRO A 94 -16.85 10.26 -0.20
C PRO A 94 -16.13 9.97 -1.53
N ARG A 95 -14.87 10.41 -1.68
CA ARG A 95 -14.05 10.14 -2.87
C ARG A 95 -13.75 8.65 -3.02
N ALA A 96 -13.71 7.89 -1.92
CA ALA A 96 -13.54 6.45 -1.98
C ALA A 96 -14.73 5.75 -2.64
N VAL A 97 -15.95 6.29 -2.53
CA VAL A 97 -17.15 5.73 -3.18
C VAL A 97 -16.99 5.77 -4.70
N GLU A 98 -16.62 6.93 -5.26
CA GLU A 98 -16.40 7.09 -6.71
C GLU A 98 -15.35 6.12 -7.23
N ILE A 99 -14.22 6.00 -6.52
CA ILE A 99 -13.14 5.06 -6.86
C ILE A 99 -13.64 3.60 -6.83
N LEU A 100 -14.41 3.22 -5.83
CA LEU A 100 -14.93 1.86 -5.69
C LEU A 100 -15.94 1.52 -6.79
N GLU A 101 -16.77 2.47 -7.21
CA GLU A 101 -17.66 2.28 -8.35
C GLU A 101 -16.87 2.06 -9.66
N GLU A 102 -15.79 2.80 -9.88
CA GLU A 102 -14.91 2.61 -11.04
C GLU A 102 -14.27 1.21 -11.03
N VAL A 103 -13.79 0.74 -9.87
CA VAL A 103 -13.21 -0.61 -9.72
C VAL A 103 -14.21 -1.73 -10.10
N ILE A 104 -15.52 -1.52 -9.88
CA ILE A 104 -16.57 -2.46 -10.27
C ILE A 104 -16.79 -2.46 -11.79
N ARG A 105 -16.64 -1.31 -12.45
CA ARG A 105 -16.87 -1.16 -13.90
C ARG A 105 -15.69 -1.65 -14.74
N GLU A 106 -14.46 -1.54 -14.22
CA GLU A 106 -13.22 -1.81 -14.95
C GLU A 106 -12.63 -3.22 -14.70
N ASN A 107 -13.24 -4.05 -13.84
CA ASN A 107 -12.84 -5.44 -13.59
C ASN A 107 -13.74 -6.49 -14.27
#